data_AF-A0A1V2QAY5-F1
#
_entry.id   AF-A0A1V2QAY5-F1
#
_cell.length_a   1.000
_cell.length_b   1.000
_cell.length_c   1.000
_cell.angle_alpha   90.00
_cell.angle_beta   90.00
_cell.angle_gamma   90.00
#
_symmetry.space_group_name_H-M   'P 1'
#
loop_
_entity.id
_entity.type
_entity.pdbx_description
1 polymer ?
#
loop_
_entity_poly.entity_id
_entity_poly.type
_entity_poly.pdbx_seq_one_letter_code
_entity_poly.pdbx_strand_id
1 'polypeptide(L)'
;MDTRKIVEDWFGAIGRGDAAGIMAGLSPSVVLELPQDQWNAVIPYLGTHVGLNEVAEAFRIRNETTEVLDYGLRGLFVDGNTACAVVYTKGRHTRTKVLFEIEDMHRLVLSDQGKIAHWKVYFDPNGEISAFNADREQRLHAAAVAGDVDEVRDLLSFGGDPNRHDERTGLTALHAAAARGDDTTVRTLLSGGADVLVTERSGQTALHKAAEHGSTEVVTALLRAGSIVDAPVATTGQTPLHIAVRHGNAEAARVLLAAGARADLVDHLGRSPLDLARELLAAEVVSALFA
;
A
#
# COMPACT_ATOMS: atom_id res chain seq x y z
N MET A 1 11.11 45.75 -13.37
CA MET A 1 11.54 44.79 -12.34
C MET A 1 11.49 43.41 -12.97
N ASP A 2 12.43 42.52 -12.68
CA ASP A 2 12.46 41.20 -13.32
C ASP A 2 11.57 40.22 -12.53
N THR A 3 10.38 39.91 -13.08
CA THR A 3 9.40 38.98 -12.51
C THR A 3 10.03 37.62 -12.19
N ARG A 4 10.95 37.14 -13.04
CA ARG A 4 11.65 35.87 -12.81
C ARG A 4 12.49 35.94 -11.53
N LYS A 5 13.31 36.98 -11.42
CA LYS A 5 14.20 37.19 -10.26
C LYS A 5 13.42 37.28 -8.94
N ILE A 6 12.29 37.99 -8.93
CA ILE A 6 11.45 38.13 -7.73
C ILE A 6 10.96 36.76 -7.24
N VAL A 7 10.55 35.90 -8.17
CA VAL A 7 10.01 34.57 -7.85
C VAL A 7 11.12 33.62 -7.40
N GLU A 8 12.28 33.64 -8.07
CA GLU A 8 13.46 32.87 -7.67
C GLU A 8 13.93 33.27 -6.26
N ASP A 9 14.01 34.57 -5.97
CA ASP A 9 14.40 35.08 -4.65
C ASP A 9 13.40 34.64 -3.57
N TRP A 10 12.10 34.67 -3.87
CA TRP A 10 11.04 34.25 -2.94
C TRP A 10 11.06 32.74 -2.64
N PHE A 11 11.17 31.88 -3.67
CA PHE A 11 11.33 30.44 -3.45
C PHE A 11 12.65 30.09 -2.76
N GLY A 12 13.72 30.85 -3.03
CA GLY A 12 14.97 30.74 -2.31
C GLY A 12 14.81 31.06 -0.82
N ALA A 13 13.98 32.06 -0.46
CA ALA A 13 13.67 32.38 0.94
C ALA A 13 12.89 31.24 1.62
N ILE A 14 11.91 30.65 0.93
CA ILE A 14 11.18 29.46 1.42
C ILE A 14 12.13 28.30 1.71
N GLY A 15 12.99 27.94 0.74
CA GLY A 15 13.90 26.81 0.88
C GLY A 15 14.91 26.96 2.03
N ARG A 16 15.24 28.20 2.43
CA ARG A 16 16.11 28.48 3.58
C ARG A 16 15.36 28.65 4.91
N GLY A 17 14.03 28.59 4.91
CA GLY A 17 13.22 28.95 6.08
C GLY A 17 13.36 30.42 6.50
N ASP A 18 13.69 31.31 5.55
CA ASP A 18 13.87 32.74 5.80
C ASP A 18 12.50 33.45 5.90
N ALA A 19 11.95 33.47 7.12
CA ALA A 19 10.67 34.11 7.40
C ALA A 19 10.62 35.59 6.98
N ALA A 20 11.71 36.34 7.11
CA ALA A 20 11.74 37.75 6.74
C ALA A 20 11.67 37.93 5.22
N GLY A 21 12.42 37.14 4.46
CA GLY A 21 12.38 37.13 2.99
C GLY A 21 11.02 36.71 2.43
N ILE A 22 10.37 35.71 3.06
CA ILE A 22 9.02 35.27 2.70
C ILE A 22 8.01 36.41 2.91
N MET A 23 8.03 37.02 4.10
CA MET A 23 7.11 38.11 4.45
C MET A 23 7.33 39.37 3.60
N ALA A 24 8.56 39.64 3.18
CA ALA A 24 8.87 40.76 2.30
C ALA A 24 8.25 40.61 0.89
N GLY A 25 8.08 39.38 0.41
CA GLY A 25 7.49 39.08 -0.91
C GLY A 25 5.96 39.17 -0.96
N LEU A 26 5.28 39.10 0.19
CA LEU A 26 3.82 39.13 0.28
C LEU A 26 3.28 40.57 0.08
N SER A 27 2.31 40.74 -0.83
CA SER A 27 1.53 41.98 -0.91
C SER A 27 0.51 42.04 0.22
N PRO A 28 0.18 43.23 0.75
CA PRO A 28 -0.93 43.42 1.69
C PRO A 28 -2.31 42.98 1.16
N SER A 29 -2.46 42.77 -0.16
CA SER A 29 -3.69 42.29 -0.79
C SER A 29 -3.68 40.78 -1.08
N VAL A 30 -2.65 40.04 -0.62
CA VAL A 30 -2.67 38.59 -0.69
C VAL A 30 -3.79 38.10 0.23
N VAL A 31 -4.87 37.58 -0.36
CA VAL A 31 -5.89 36.84 0.39
C VAL A 31 -5.30 35.47 0.74
N LEU A 32 -4.56 35.44 1.84
CA LEU A 32 -4.26 34.24 2.61
C LEU A 32 -5.09 34.36 3.88
N GLU A 33 -6.29 33.78 3.89
CA GLU A 33 -6.84 33.36 5.15
C GLU A 33 -6.01 32.15 5.57
N LEU A 34 -5.01 32.36 6.45
CA LEU A 34 -4.60 31.43 7.51
C LEU A 34 -3.32 31.95 8.23
N PRO A 35 -3.22 31.77 9.56
CA PRO A 35 -2.05 32.20 10.35
C PRO A 35 -0.78 31.34 10.11
N GLN A 36 0.36 31.87 10.56
CA GLN A 36 1.73 31.37 10.33
C GLN A 36 2.00 29.94 10.84
N ASP A 37 1.22 29.45 11.80
CA ASP A 37 1.27 28.09 12.38
C ASP A 37 0.38 27.09 11.63
N GLN A 38 -0.42 27.53 10.65
CA GLN A 38 -1.46 26.73 10.01
C GLN A 38 -1.14 26.32 8.56
N TRP A 39 0.10 26.44 8.10
CA TRP A 39 0.52 25.83 6.83
C TRP A 39 0.21 24.33 6.75
N ASN A 40 0.24 23.66 7.90
CA ASN A 40 -0.15 22.26 8.07
C ASN A 40 -1.68 22.01 8.02
N ALA A 41 -2.51 23.06 8.01
CA ALA A 41 -3.97 23.02 7.95
C ALA A 41 -4.56 23.55 6.62
N VAL A 42 -3.78 24.29 5.81
CA VAL A 42 -4.19 24.85 4.51
C VAL A 42 -4.70 23.76 3.56
N ILE A 43 -4.06 22.60 3.56
CA ILE A 43 -4.36 21.56 2.58
C ILE A 43 -5.55 20.67 2.98
N PRO A 44 -5.70 20.30 4.26
CA PRO A 44 -6.99 19.80 4.77
C PRO A 44 -8.17 20.75 4.52
N TYR A 45 -7.98 22.06 4.71
CA TYR A 45 -8.99 23.09 4.43
C TYR A 45 -9.38 23.17 2.95
N LEU A 46 -8.41 23.14 2.03
CA LEU A 46 -8.67 23.08 0.59
C LEU A 46 -9.46 21.81 0.22
N GLY A 47 -9.05 20.64 0.70
CA GLY A 47 -9.77 19.36 0.49
C GLY A 47 -11.22 19.39 1.00
N THR A 48 -11.45 20.05 2.14
CA THR A 48 -12.77 20.21 2.74
C THR A 48 -13.67 21.15 1.91
N HIS A 49 -13.09 22.21 1.31
CA HIS A 49 -13.82 23.19 0.50
C HIS A 49 -14.03 22.80 -0.96
N VAL A 50 -13.17 21.94 -1.53
CA VAL A 50 -13.39 21.37 -2.87
C VAL A 50 -14.22 20.08 -2.86
N GLY A 51 -14.61 19.59 -1.68
CA GLY A 51 -15.47 18.42 -1.52
C GLY A 51 -14.79 17.08 -1.84
N LEU A 52 -13.46 17.02 -1.78
CA LEU A 52 -12.68 15.81 -2.05
C LEU A 52 -12.07 15.33 -0.73
N ASN A 53 -12.85 14.54 0.02
CA ASN A 53 -12.44 14.01 1.33
C ASN A 53 -11.12 13.23 1.27
N GLU A 54 -10.83 12.61 0.12
CA GLU A 54 -9.61 11.88 -0.15
C GLU A 54 -8.36 12.78 -0.13
N VAL A 55 -8.52 14.07 -0.48
CA VAL A 55 -7.45 15.08 -0.42
C VAL A 55 -7.16 15.48 1.02
N ALA A 56 -8.21 15.68 1.82
CA ALA A 56 -8.04 15.97 3.24
C ALA A 56 -7.31 14.81 3.94
N GLU A 57 -7.63 13.56 3.57
CA GLU A 57 -7.01 12.36 4.13
C GLU A 57 -5.54 12.18 3.72
N ALA A 58 -5.21 12.34 2.43
CA ALA A 58 -3.81 12.26 1.97
C ALA A 58 -2.90 13.27 2.67
N PHE A 59 -3.38 14.50 2.88
CA PHE A 59 -2.60 15.53 3.55
C PHE A 59 -2.59 15.38 5.08
N ARG A 60 -3.64 14.83 5.69
CA ARG A 60 -3.62 14.45 7.11
C ARG A 60 -2.55 13.40 7.37
N ILE A 61 -2.50 12.35 6.55
CA ILE A 61 -1.45 11.32 6.58
C ILE A 61 -0.08 11.99 6.42
N ARG A 62 0.09 12.86 5.43
CA ARG A 62 1.34 13.60 5.22
C ARG A 62 1.74 14.44 6.44
N ASN A 63 0.84 15.21 7.03
CA ASN A 63 1.13 16.13 8.14
C ASN A 63 1.52 15.41 9.43
N GLU A 64 0.79 14.36 9.81
CA GLU A 64 1.06 13.62 11.04
C GLU A 64 2.36 12.81 10.97
N THR A 65 2.82 12.53 9.74
CA THR A 65 3.81 11.48 9.53
C THR A 65 4.87 11.79 8.47
N THR A 66 5.17 13.05 8.13
CA THR A 66 6.21 13.38 7.12
C THR A 66 7.31 14.29 7.65
N GLU A 67 8.54 13.94 7.31
CA GLU A 67 9.76 14.73 7.37
C GLU A 67 10.11 15.22 5.97
N VAL A 68 10.18 16.53 5.73
CA VAL A 68 10.66 17.06 4.44
C VAL A 68 12.18 16.92 4.38
N LEU A 69 12.68 16.27 3.33
CA LEU A 69 14.11 16.01 3.12
C LEU A 69 14.74 16.95 2.10
N ASP A 70 14.00 17.31 1.05
CA ASP A 70 14.46 18.19 0.00
C ASP A 70 13.27 18.96 -0.61
N TYR A 71 13.54 20.14 -1.15
CA TYR A 71 12.53 21.00 -1.74
C TYR A 71 13.19 21.97 -2.74
N GLY A 72 12.55 22.23 -3.87
CA GLY A 72 13.08 23.23 -4.79
C GLY A 72 12.21 23.55 -6.00
N LEU A 73 12.70 24.52 -6.78
CA LEU A 73 12.08 24.97 -8.02
C LEU A 73 12.60 24.12 -9.20
N ARG A 74 11.70 23.43 -9.91
CA ARG A 74 12.02 22.65 -11.12
C ARG A 74 11.71 23.38 -12.41
N GLY A 75 10.70 24.25 -12.40
CA GLY A 75 10.27 24.99 -13.58
C GLY A 75 9.79 26.38 -13.22
N LEU A 76 10.08 27.36 -14.07
CA LEU A 76 9.60 28.72 -13.91
C LEU A 76 9.23 29.33 -15.27
N PHE A 77 7.93 29.55 -15.44
CA PHE A 77 7.35 30.18 -16.61
C PHE A 77 6.88 31.58 -16.21
N VAL A 78 7.26 32.59 -16.99
CA VAL A 78 6.91 33.98 -16.71
C VAL A 78 6.26 34.57 -17.94
N ASP A 79 5.09 35.17 -17.75
CA ASP A 79 4.36 35.92 -18.76
C ASP A 79 3.83 37.23 -18.14
N GLY A 80 4.45 38.35 -18.53
CA GLY A 80 4.19 39.65 -17.95
C GLY A 80 4.38 39.68 -16.42
N ASN A 81 3.29 39.94 -15.71
CA ASN A 81 3.26 39.95 -14.24
C ASN A 81 2.84 38.60 -13.63
N THR A 82 2.57 37.58 -14.44
CA THR A 82 2.24 36.24 -13.96
C THR A 82 3.46 35.34 -14.03
N ALA A 83 3.67 34.55 -12.98
CA ALA A 83 4.67 33.51 -12.95
C ALA A 83 4.04 32.18 -12.50
N CYS A 84 4.36 31.10 -13.20
CA CYS A 84 4.05 29.74 -12.78
C CYS A 84 5.35 29.05 -12.39
N ALA A 85 5.45 28.66 -11.13
CA ALA A 85 6.57 27.90 -10.58
C ALA A 85 6.14 26.44 -10.38
N VAL A 86 6.87 25.51 -10.97
CA VAL A 86 6.76 24.08 -10.69
C VAL A 86 7.76 23.77 -9.59
N VAL A 87 7.25 23.30 -8.48
CA VAL A 87 7.99 23.07 -7.24
C VAL A 87 7.93 21.59 -6.94
N TYR A 88 9.05 21.02 -6.51
CA TYR A 88 9.06 19.65 -6.00
C TYR A 88 9.32 19.63 -4.50
N THR A 89 8.75 18.62 -3.85
CA THR A 89 9.07 18.28 -2.46
C THR A 89 9.47 16.82 -2.40
N LYS A 90 10.63 16.53 -1.83
CA LYS A 90 11.03 15.19 -1.42
C LYS A 90 10.80 15.03 0.07
N GLY A 91 9.95 14.10 0.44
CA GLY A 91 9.64 13.81 1.82
C GLY A 91 10.08 12.41 2.22
N ARG A 92 10.05 12.17 3.53
CA ARG A 92 10.14 10.86 4.14
C ARG A 92 9.02 10.71 5.15
N HIS A 93 8.30 9.60 5.12
CA HIS A 93 7.34 9.32 6.16
C HIS A 93 8.06 9.02 7.50
N THR A 94 7.76 9.73 8.59
CA THR A 94 8.48 9.73 9.87
C THR A 94 8.43 8.38 10.59
N ARG A 95 7.28 7.68 10.59
CA ARG A 95 7.20 6.34 11.18
C ARG A 95 7.90 5.30 10.30
N THR A 96 7.65 5.34 9.01
CA THR A 96 7.90 4.21 8.10
C THR A 96 9.18 4.35 7.28
N LYS A 97 9.76 5.55 7.34
CA LYS A 97 11.02 5.95 6.71
C LYS A 97 11.05 5.92 5.18
N VAL A 98 9.91 5.71 4.52
CA VAL A 98 9.84 5.70 3.05
C VAL A 98 9.92 7.09 2.45
N LEU A 99 10.66 7.20 1.35
CA LEU A 99 10.84 8.41 0.57
C LEU A 99 9.70 8.58 -0.43
N PHE A 100 9.24 9.82 -0.61
CA PHE A 100 8.35 10.18 -1.69
C PHE A 100 8.81 11.48 -2.34
N GLU A 101 8.33 11.73 -3.55
CA GLU A 101 8.53 12.96 -4.27
C GLU A 101 7.22 13.38 -4.92
N ILE A 102 6.90 14.66 -4.81
CA ILE A 102 5.70 15.26 -5.38
C ILE A 102 6.05 16.54 -6.12
N GLU A 103 5.20 16.94 -7.07
CA GLU A 103 5.32 18.20 -7.80
C GLU A 103 4.01 18.99 -7.75
N ASP A 104 4.11 20.25 -7.33
CA ASP A 104 3.02 21.20 -7.25
C ASP A 104 3.30 22.41 -8.15
N MET A 105 2.27 22.97 -8.76
CA MET A 105 2.36 24.19 -9.56
C MET A 105 1.81 25.40 -8.79
N HIS A 106 2.67 26.36 -8.52
CA HIS A 106 2.33 27.63 -7.89
C HIS A 106 2.15 28.71 -8.96
N ARG A 107 0.94 29.26 -9.07
CA ARG A 107 0.67 30.44 -9.89
C ARG A 107 0.72 31.69 -9.03
N LEU A 108 1.63 32.57 -9.36
CA LEU A 108 1.87 33.87 -8.73
C LEU A 108 1.49 34.98 -9.71
N VAL A 109 0.80 36.00 -9.24
CA VAL A 109 0.55 37.24 -9.98
C VAL A 109 1.20 38.37 -9.20
N LEU A 110 2.09 39.12 -9.83
CA LEU A 110 2.77 40.26 -9.24
C LEU A 110 1.99 41.56 -9.48
N SER A 111 2.05 42.46 -8.51
CA SER A 111 1.65 43.85 -8.66
C SER A 111 2.68 44.64 -9.48
N ASP A 112 2.31 45.85 -9.92
CA ASP A 112 3.21 46.78 -10.63
C ASP A 112 4.46 47.17 -9.80
N GLN A 113 4.40 46.97 -8.48
CA GLN A 113 5.52 47.19 -7.55
C GLN A 113 6.41 45.94 -7.34
N GLY A 114 6.15 44.85 -8.06
CA GLY A 114 6.90 43.61 -7.96
C GLY A 114 6.62 42.78 -6.71
N LYS A 115 5.51 43.04 -5.99
CA LYS A 115 5.05 42.20 -4.87
C LYS A 115 4.07 41.13 -5.34
N ILE A 116 4.04 39.97 -4.70
CA ILE A 116 3.05 38.91 -4.96
C ILE A 116 1.66 39.43 -4.60
N ALA A 117 0.81 39.70 -5.58
CA ALA A 117 -0.56 40.18 -5.42
C ALA A 117 -1.57 39.04 -5.29
N HIS A 118 -1.41 37.97 -6.06
CA HIS A 118 -2.20 36.74 -5.93
C HIS A 118 -1.29 35.51 -5.96
N TRP A 119 -1.64 34.51 -5.17
CA TRP A 119 -0.96 33.22 -5.18
C TRP A 119 -2.00 32.10 -5.11
N LYS A 120 -1.88 31.12 -6.00
CA LYS A 120 -2.71 29.92 -6.04
C LYS A 120 -1.84 28.69 -6.30
N VAL A 121 -2.09 27.62 -5.55
CA VAL A 121 -1.43 26.32 -5.73
C VAL A 121 -2.36 25.38 -6.49
N TYR A 122 -1.80 24.64 -7.43
CA TYR A 122 -2.43 23.57 -8.18
C TYR A 122 -1.60 22.32 -7.95
N PHE A 123 -2.24 21.25 -7.51
CA PHE A 123 -1.60 19.94 -7.33
C PHE A 123 -2.54 18.86 -7.88
N ASP A 124 -2.00 17.68 -8.20
CA ASP A 124 -2.80 16.51 -8.59
C ASP A 124 -3.12 15.66 -7.35
N PRO A 125 -4.27 15.88 -6.69
CA PRO A 125 -4.61 15.10 -5.52
C PRO A 125 -4.68 13.61 -5.80
N ASN A 126 -5.20 13.21 -6.97
CA ASN A 126 -5.43 11.81 -7.29
C ASN A 126 -4.11 11.08 -7.51
N GLY A 127 -3.16 11.73 -8.19
CA GLY A 127 -1.80 11.22 -8.37
C GLY A 127 -1.09 11.01 -7.03
N GLU A 128 -1.17 11.99 -6.12
CA GLU A 128 -0.56 11.86 -4.79
C GLU A 128 -1.22 10.77 -3.94
N ILE A 129 -2.55 10.76 -3.83
CA ILE A 129 -3.31 9.72 -3.12
C ILE A 129 -2.93 8.35 -3.67
N SER A 130 -2.86 8.21 -5.01
CA SER A 130 -2.47 6.97 -5.66
C SER A 130 -1.05 6.56 -5.30
N ALA A 131 -0.09 7.48 -5.26
CA ALA A 131 1.29 7.20 -4.90
C ALA A 131 1.42 6.76 -3.43
N PHE A 132 0.77 7.47 -2.51
CA PHE A 132 0.75 7.12 -1.09
C PHE A 132 0.06 5.76 -0.84
N ASN A 133 -1.07 5.50 -1.50
CA ASN A 133 -1.76 4.23 -1.38
C ASN A 133 -0.91 3.09 -1.97
N ALA A 134 -0.31 3.29 -3.15
CA ALA A 134 0.59 2.29 -3.75
C ALA A 134 1.76 1.94 -2.83
N ASP A 135 2.37 2.93 -2.18
CA ASP A 135 3.39 2.71 -1.16
C ASP A 135 2.85 1.91 0.04
N ARG A 136 1.71 2.31 0.60
CA ARG A 136 1.10 1.64 1.75
C ARG A 136 0.87 0.16 1.47
N GLU A 137 0.30 -0.19 0.31
CA GLU A 137 0.01 -1.58 -0.02
C GLU A 137 1.28 -2.38 -0.33
N GLN A 138 2.26 -1.77 -1.00
CA GLN A 138 3.58 -2.39 -1.19
C GLN A 138 4.24 -2.71 0.15
N ARG A 139 4.12 -1.80 1.13
CA ARG A 139 4.68 -1.98 2.47
C ARG A 139 3.92 -2.99 3.30
N LEU A 140 2.59 -3.04 3.18
CA LEU A 140 1.79 -4.06 3.86
C LEU A 140 2.20 -5.45 3.40
N HIS A 141 2.39 -5.61 2.08
CA HIS A 141 2.92 -6.84 1.52
C HIS A 141 4.35 -7.13 2.01
N ALA A 142 5.25 -6.15 1.99
CA ALA A 142 6.64 -6.32 2.45
C ALA A 142 6.72 -6.71 3.93
N ALA A 143 5.92 -6.08 4.80
CA ALA A 143 5.83 -6.41 6.22
C ALA A 143 5.32 -7.84 6.44
N ALA A 144 4.29 -8.27 5.69
CA ALA A 144 3.82 -9.64 5.73
C ALA A 144 4.88 -10.66 5.25
N VAL A 145 5.66 -10.33 4.21
CA VAL A 145 6.80 -11.13 3.75
C VAL A 145 7.92 -11.20 4.80
N ALA A 146 8.13 -10.13 5.57
CA ALA A 146 9.10 -10.10 6.64
C ALA A 146 8.62 -10.81 7.92
N GLY A 147 7.31 -10.95 8.11
CA GLY A 147 6.69 -11.39 9.37
C GLY A 147 6.68 -10.29 10.44
N ASP A 148 6.72 -9.02 10.01
CA ASP A 148 6.65 -7.87 10.91
C ASP A 148 5.17 -7.58 11.28
N VAL A 149 4.68 -8.33 12.26
CA VAL A 149 3.28 -8.26 12.72
C VAL A 149 2.88 -6.86 13.17
N ASP A 150 3.80 -6.12 13.81
CA ASP A 150 3.51 -4.80 14.35
C ASP A 150 3.33 -3.79 13.21
N GLU A 151 4.22 -3.82 12.21
CA GLU A 151 4.08 -2.99 11.01
C GLU A 151 2.83 -3.37 10.19
N VAL A 152 2.50 -4.66 10.10
CA VAL A 152 1.24 -5.13 9.47
C VAL A 152 0.03 -4.54 10.20
N ARG A 153 -0.02 -4.64 11.53
CA ARG A 153 -1.13 -4.13 12.34
C ARG A 153 -1.27 -2.62 12.18
N ASP A 154 -0.14 -1.92 12.22
CA ASP A 154 -0.08 -0.48 12.02
C ASP A 154 -0.66 -0.15 10.65
N LEU A 155 -0.11 -0.70 9.57
CA LEU A 155 -0.56 -0.41 8.19
C LEU A 155 -2.05 -0.66 7.95
N LEU A 156 -2.61 -1.74 8.50
CA LEU A 156 -4.05 -2.00 8.46
C LEU A 156 -4.85 -0.92 9.18
N SER A 157 -4.37 -0.43 10.33
CA SER A 157 -5.04 0.64 11.07
C SER A 157 -5.04 2.01 10.35
N PHE A 158 -4.15 2.22 9.38
CA PHE A 158 -4.15 3.39 8.48
C PHE A 158 -4.83 3.11 7.13
N GLY A 159 -5.70 2.10 7.07
CA GLY A 159 -6.49 1.80 5.89
C GLY A 159 -5.72 1.04 4.78
N GLY A 160 -4.65 0.32 5.14
CA GLY A 160 -4.05 -0.66 4.24
C GLY A 160 -5.07 -1.69 3.78
N ASP A 161 -5.11 -1.95 2.48
CA ASP A 161 -5.97 -2.97 1.87
C ASP A 161 -5.25 -4.32 1.84
N PRO A 162 -5.57 -5.27 2.74
CA PRO A 162 -4.91 -6.58 2.78
C PRO A 162 -5.19 -7.44 1.54
N ASN A 163 -6.17 -7.06 0.70
CA ASN A 163 -6.57 -7.79 -0.50
C ASN A 163 -5.89 -7.27 -1.76
N ARG A 164 -5.11 -6.18 -1.66
CA ARG A 164 -4.34 -5.67 -2.78
C ARG A 164 -3.27 -6.69 -3.19
N HIS A 165 -3.18 -6.94 -4.49
CA HIS A 165 -2.08 -7.70 -5.07
C HIS A 165 -0.83 -6.84 -5.17
N ASP A 166 0.29 -7.38 -4.71
CA ASP A 166 1.63 -6.86 -5.01
C ASP A 166 1.88 -6.95 -6.52
N GLU A 167 2.26 -5.84 -7.14
CA GLU A 167 2.41 -5.74 -8.60
C GLU A 167 3.54 -6.62 -9.14
N ARG A 168 4.54 -6.95 -8.32
CA ARG A 168 5.67 -7.78 -8.74
C ARG A 168 5.33 -9.26 -8.68
N THR A 169 4.81 -9.72 -7.55
CA THR A 169 4.59 -11.15 -7.27
C THR A 169 3.17 -11.61 -7.62
N GLY A 170 2.17 -10.73 -7.56
CA GLY A 170 0.76 -11.07 -7.71
C GLY A 170 0.14 -11.67 -6.45
N LEU A 171 0.89 -11.73 -5.35
CA LEU A 171 0.43 -12.21 -4.06
C LEU A 171 -0.25 -11.08 -3.28
N THR A 172 -1.20 -11.43 -2.41
CA THR A 172 -1.66 -10.52 -1.35
C THR A 172 -0.81 -10.73 -0.09
N ALA A 173 -0.93 -9.81 0.88
CA ALA A 173 -0.25 -9.96 2.17
C ALA A 173 -0.59 -11.29 2.87
N LEU A 174 -1.84 -11.76 2.75
CA LEU A 174 -2.28 -13.02 3.34
C LEU A 174 -1.60 -14.25 2.71
N HIS A 175 -1.37 -14.23 1.39
CA HIS A 175 -0.62 -15.28 0.71
C HIS A 175 0.82 -15.35 1.20
N ALA A 176 1.48 -14.20 1.34
CA ALA A 176 2.85 -14.12 1.85
C ALA A 176 2.97 -14.64 3.28
N ALA A 177 2.07 -14.22 4.18
CA ALA A 177 2.03 -14.70 5.56
C ALA A 177 1.74 -16.21 5.64
N ALA A 178 0.85 -16.72 4.79
CA ALA A 178 0.50 -18.13 4.75
C ALA A 178 1.66 -19.02 4.25
N ALA A 179 2.41 -18.57 3.23
CA ALA A 179 3.59 -19.28 2.74
C ALA A 179 4.73 -19.33 3.79
N ARG A 180 4.79 -18.35 4.70
CA ARG A 180 5.75 -18.35 5.81
C ARG A 180 5.36 -19.24 6.98
N GLY A 181 4.10 -19.67 7.06
CA GLY A 181 3.56 -20.34 8.23
C GLY A 181 3.38 -19.43 9.45
N ASP A 182 3.31 -18.11 9.26
CA ASP A 182 3.22 -17.14 10.34
C ASP A 182 1.74 -16.96 10.78
N ASP A 183 1.31 -17.79 11.74
CA ASP A 183 -0.05 -17.76 12.29
C ASP A 183 -0.42 -16.39 12.89
N THR A 184 0.56 -15.67 13.48
CA THR A 184 0.28 -14.36 14.10
C THR A 184 0.00 -13.30 13.06
N THR A 185 0.82 -13.23 12.01
CA THR A 185 0.59 -12.31 10.88
C THR A 185 -0.71 -12.66 10.16
N VAL A 186 -0.98 -13.96 9.92
CA VAL A 186 -2.23 -14.42 9.30
C VAL A 186 -3.45 -13.96 10.09
N ARG A 187 -3.49 -14.20 11.42
CA ARG A 187 -4.61 -13.75 12.26
C ARG A 187 -4.78 -12.23 12.27
N THR A 188 -3.67 -11.49 12.24
CA THR A 188 -3.69 -10.02 12.19
C THR A 188 -4.31 -9.53 10.88
N LEU A 189 -3.88 -10.09 9.74
CA LEU A 189 -4.44 -9.76 8.43
C LEU A 189 -5.94 -10.13 8.32
N LEU A 190 -6.33 -11.31 8.81
CA LEU A 190 -7.74 -11.72 8.84
C LEU A 190 -8.61 -10.77 9.69
N SER A 191 -8.10 -10.36 10.86
CA SER A 191 -8.77 -9.37 11.71
C SER A 191 -8.85 -7.99 11.05
N GLY A 192 -7.90 -7.67 10.16
CA GLY A 192 -7.87 -6.47 9.33
C GLY A 192 -8.69 -6.56 8.04
N GLY A 193 -9.48 -7.62 7.83
CA GLY A 193 -10.37 -7.73 6.67
C GLY A 193 -9.77 -8.41 5.44
N ALA A 194 -8.68 -9.18 5.59
CA ALA A 194 -8.18 -10.02 4.52
C ALA A 194 -9.21 -11.10 4.12
N ASP A 195 -9.54 -11.16 2.85
CA ASP A 195 -10.43 -12.15 2.25
C ASP A 195 -9.64 -13.41 1.89
N VAL A 196 -10.03 -14.52 2.54
CA VAL A 196 -9.44 -15.85 2.36
C VAL A 196 -9.69 -16.46 0.97
N LEU A 197 -10.65 -15.92 0.22
CA LEU A 197 -11.04 -16.41 -1.10
C LEU A 197 -10.26 -15.75 -2.24
N VAL A 198 -9.53 -14.67 -1.97
CA VAL A 198 -8.70 -14.02 -3.00
C VAL A 198 -7.64 -15.00 -3.50
N THR A 199 -7.51 -15.08 -4.82
CA THR A 199 -6.54 -15.96 -5.49
C THR A 199 -5.39 -15.15 -6.07
N GLU A 200 -4.15 -15.62 -5.94
CA GLU A 200 -3.03 -15.08 -6.71
C GLU A 200 -3.10 -15.45 -8.21
N ARG A 201 -2.15 -14.96 -9.02
CA ARG A 201 -2.16 -15.06 -10.49
C ARG A 201 -2.29 -16.48 -11.05
N SER A 202 -1.79 -17.50 -10.37
CA SER A 202 -1.92 -18.91 -10.80
C SER A 202 -3.25 -19.55 -10.36
N GLY A 203 -4.07 -18.82 -9.60
CA GLY A 203 -5.38 -19.26 -9.11
C GLY A 203 -5.33 -19.89 -7.72
N GLN A 204 -4.21 -19.81 -6.99
CA GLN A 204 -4.09 -20.34 -5.64
C GLN A 204 -4.61 -19.35 -4.61
N THR A 205 -5.33 -19.84 -3.60
CA THR A 205 -5.68 -19.07 -2.39
C THR A 205 -4.59 -19.17 -1.32
N ALA A 206 -4.69 -18.40 -0.25
CA ALA A 206 -3.81 -18.51 0.92
C ALA A 206 -3.79 -19.93 1.53
N LEU A 207 -4.92 -20.65 1.49
CA LEU A 207 -5.00 -22.03 1.99
C LEU A 207 -4.12 -22.99 1.18
N HIS A 208 -4.01 -22.79 -0.14
CA HIS A 208 -3.09 -23.57 -0.97
C HIS A 208 -1.63 -23.30 -0.58
N LYS A 209 -1.27 -22.04 -0.28
CA LYS A 209 0.09 -21.68 0.16
C LYS A 209 0.43 -22.27 1.53
N ALA A 210 -0.52 -22.26 2.47
CA ALA A 210 -0.33 -22.90 3.77
C ALA A 210 -0.17 -24.42 3.64
N ALA A 211 -0.95 -25.06 2.76
CA ALA A 211 -0.84 -26.48 2.45
C ALA A 211 0.49 -26.85 1.76
N GLU A 212 0.97 -25.99 0.84
CA GLU A 212 2.27 -26.11 0.16
C GLU A 212 3.45 -26.11 1.13
N HIS A 213 3.37 -25.32 2.22
CA HIS A 213 4.43 -25.16 3.21
C HIS A 213 4.18 -25.95 4.51
N GLY A 214 3.13 -26.76 4.55
CA GLY A 214 2.83 -27.66 5.67
C GLY A 214 2.46 -26.98 6.98
N SER A 215 2.05 -25.70 6.95
CA SER A 215 1.81 -24.88 8.14
C SER A 215 0.44 -25.16 8.75
N THR A 216 0.35 -26.14 9.63
CA THR A 216 -0.90 -26.69 10.20
C THR A 216 -1.75 -25.67 10.96
N GLU A 217 -1.10 -24.77 11.71
CA GLU A 217 -1.75 -23.71 12.47
C GLU A 217 -2.41 -22.70 11.53
N VAL A 218 -1.70 -22.32 10.46
CA VAL A 218 -2.21 -21.42 9.42
C VAL A 218 -3.34 -22.09 8.64
N VAL A 219 -3.20 -23.36 8.24
CA VAL A 219 -4.28 -24.13 7.59
C VAL A 219 -5.54 -24.08 8.46
N THR A 220 -5.40 -24.35 9.76
CA THR A 220 -6.51 -24.31 10.71
C THR A 220 -7.11 -22.91 10.82
N ALA A 221 -6.28 -21.86 10.91
CA ALA A 221 -6.73 -20.47 11.02
C ALA A 221 -7.53 -20.04 9.78
N LEU A 222 -7.02 -20.34 8.58
CA LEU A 222 -7.66 -20.01 7.30
C LEU A 222 -8.99 -20.76 7.11
N LEU A 223 -9.06 -22.04 7.49
CA LEU A 223 -10.31 -22.81 7.45
C LEU A 223 -11.36 -22.24 8.41
N ARG A 224 -10.96 -21.88 9.65
CA ARG A 224 -11.86 -21.22 10.61
C ARG A 224 -12.35 -19.86 10.13
N ALA A 225 -11.56 -19.17 9.33
CA ALA A 225 -11.92 -17.91 8.70
C ALA A 225 -12.77 -18.06 7.43
N GLY A 226 -13.21 -19.29 7.10
CA GLY A 226 -14.15 -19.54 6.01
C GLY A 226 -13.51 -19.89 4.66
N SER A 227 -12.24 -20.29 4.63
CA SER A 227 -11.63 -20.80 3.38
C SER A 227 -12.40 -21.99 2.84
N ILE A 228 -12.58 -22.05 1.53
CA ILE A 228 -13.16 -23.21 0.86
C ILE A 228 -12.10 -24.33 0.86
N VAL A 229 -12.36 -25.38 1.64
CA VAL A 229 -11.42 -26.50 1.86
C VAL A 229 -11.01 -27.20 0.56
N ASP A 230 -11.93 -27.32 -0.40
CA ASP A 230 -11.73 -27.97 -1.69
C ASP A 230 -11.62 -26.96 -2.85
N ALA A 231 -11.19 -25.72 -2.59
CA ALA A 231 -11.04 -24.70 -3.64
C ALA A 231 -10.13 -25.23 -4.76
N PRO A 232 -10.59 -25.33 -6.03
CA PRO A 232 -9.74 -25.81 -7.11
C PRO A 232 -8.91 -24.66 -7.68
N VAL A 233 -7.61 -24.90 -7.90
CA VAL A 233 -6.79 -24.01 -8.73
C VAL A 233 -7.30 -24.08 -10.17
N ALA A 234 -7.76 -22.96 -10.73
CA ALA A 234 -8.44 -22.93 -12.03
C ALA A 234 -7.64 -23.49 -13.21
N THR A 235 -6.30 -23.48 -13.15
CA THR A 235 -5.43 -23.98 -14.23
C THR A 235 -5.15 -25.47 -14.14
N THR A 236 -5.11 -26.04 -12.93
CA THR A 236 -4.69 -27.43 -12.69
C THR A 236 -5.76 -28.32 -12.09
N GLY A 237 -6.86 -27.75 -11.57
CA GLY A 237 -7.89 -28.47 -10.82
C GLY A 237 -7.46 -28.92 -9.44
N GLN A 238 -6.23 -28.57 -9.01
CA GLN A 238 -5.69 -29.05 -7.74
C GLN A 238 -6.33 -28.33 -6.56
N THR A 239 -6.79 -29.09 -5.57
CA THR A 239 -7.27 -28.59 -4.28
C THR A 239 -6.11 -28.40 -3.29
N PRO A 240 -6.30 -27.72 -2.15
CA PRO A 240 -5.28 -27.64 -1.10
C PRO A 240 -4.75 -29.02 -0.66
N LEU A 241 -5.61 -30.06 -0.65
CA LEU A 241 -5.19 -31.43 -0.34
C LEU A 241 -4.24 -31.99 -1.40
N HIS A 242 -4.48 -31.77 -2.70
CA HIS A 242 -3.52 -32.14 -3.75
C HIS A 242 -2.17 -31.45 -3.55
N ILE A 243 -2.18 -30.16 -3.18
CA ILE A 243 -0.96 -29.39 -2.94
C ILE A 243 -0.21 -29.95 -1.72
N ALA A 244 -0.88 -30.19 -0.60
CA ALA A 244 -0.25 -30.78 0.58
C ALA A 244 0.40 -32.14 0.26
N VAL A 245 -0.30 -33.00 -0.48
CA VAL A 245 0.23 -34.30 -0.94
C VAL A 245 1.47 -34.12 -1.81
N ARG A 246 1.40 -33.24 -2.82
CA ARG A 246 2.50 -33.02 -3.77
C ARG A 246 3.79 -32.60 -3.08
N HIS A 247 3.67 -31.83 -2.01
CA HIS A 247 4.79 -31.31 -1.24
C HIS A 247 5.17 -32.20 -0.04
N GLY A 248 4.52 -33.36 0.13
CA GLY A 248 4.84 -34.31 1.21
C GLY A 248 4.36 -33.89 2.60
N ASN A 249 3.49 -32.88 2.70
CA ASN A 249 3.07 -32.31 3.97
C ASN A 249 1.93 -33.13 4.60
N ALA A 250 2.27 -34.30 5.15
CA ALA A 250 1.32 -35.26 5.69
C ALA A 250 0.41 -34.68 6.79
N GLU A 251 0.95 -33.87 7.70
CA GLU A 251 0.14 -33.30 8.79
C GLU A 251 -0.84 -32.24 8.29
N ALA A 252 -0.44 -31.38 7.34
CA ALA A 252 -1.36 -30.45 6.69
C ALA A 252 -2.47 -31.20 5.93
N ALA A 253 -2.14 -32.33 5.27
CA ALA A 253 -3.13 -33.20 4.65
C ALA A 253 -4.13 -33.77 5.67
N ARG A 254 -3.67 -34.19 6.86
CA ARG A 254 -4.56 -34.64 7.95
C ARG A 254 -5.48 -33.54 8.44
N VAL A 255 -4.97 -32.33 8.66
CA VAL A 255 -5.79 -31.19 9.09
C VAL A 255 -6.86 -30.86 8.04
N LEU A 256 -6.50 -30.88 6.75
CA LEU A 256 -7.45 -30.67 5.65
C LEU A 256 -8.54 -31.75 5.62
N LEU A 257 -8.16 -33.04 5.74
CA LEU A 257 -9.12 -34.15 5.80
C LEU A 257 -10.05 -34.06 7.01
N ALA A 258 -9.51 -33.75 8.19
CA ALA A 258 -10.28 -33.54 9.40
C ALA A 258 -11.27 -32.37 9.26
N ALA A 259 -10.95 -31.39 8.42
CA ALA A 259 -11.82 -30.27 8.06
C ALA A 259 -12.79 -30.58 6.91
N GLY A 260 -12.85 -31.82 6.43
CA GLY A 260 -13.80 -32.27 5.42
C GLY A 260 -13.30 -32.18 3.98
N ALA A 261 -11.99 -32.03 3.75
CA ALA A 261 -11.43 -32.09 2.39
C ALA A 261 -11.74 -33.44 1.73
N ARG A 262 -12.09 -33.39 0.45
CA ARG A 262 -12.41 -34.58 -0.31
C ARG A 262 -11.18 -35.20 -0.95
N ALA A 263 -10.87 -36.45 -0.56
CA ALA A 263 -9.77 -37.23 -1.12
C ALA A 263 -10.07 -37.89 -2.48
N ASP A 264 -11.30 -37.78 -2.98
CA ASP A 264 -11.76 -38.38 -4.24
C ASP A 264 -11.86 -37.39 -5.41
N LEU A 265 -11.68 -36.09 -5.16
CA LEU A 265 -11.63 -35.09 -6.21
C LEU A 265 -10.40 -35.29 -7.08
N VAL A 266 -10.55 -35.14 -8.39
CA VAL A 266 -9.46 -35.30 -9.34
C VAL A 266 -9.01 -33.96 -9.91
N ASP A 267 -7.70 -33.81 -10.08
CA ASP A 267 -7.11 -32.69 -10.81
C ASP A 267 -7.41 -32.78 -12.32
N HIS A 268 -6.99 -31.79 -13.11
CA HIS A 268 -7.22 -31.76 -14.56
C HIS A 268 -6.51 -32.89 -15.33
N LEU A 269 -5.59 -33.61 -14.70
CA LEU A 269 -4.96 -34.81 -15.25
C LEU A 269 -5.69 -36.09 -14.83
N GLY A 270 -6.82 -35.97 -14.14
CA GLY A 270 -7.63 -37.10 -13.69
C GLY A 270 -7.04 -37.81 -12.47
N ARG A 271 -6.12 -37.18 -11.72
CA ARG A 271 -5.48 -37.80 -10.55
C ARG A 271 -6.12 -37.30 -9.28
N SER A 272 -6.48 -38.22 -8.38
CA SER A 272 -6.86 -37.87 -7.01
C SER A 272 -5.62 -37.54 -6.16
N PRO A 273 -5.78 -36.95 -4.96
CA PRO A 273 -4.67 -36.82 -4.00
C PRO A 273 -4.02 -38.18 -3.69
N LEU A 274 -4.78 -39.28 -3.67
CA LEU A 274 -4.22 -40.60 -3.44
C LEU A 274 -3.39 -41.11 -4.63
N ASP A 275 -3.86 -40.89 -5.86
CA ASP A 275 -3.09 -41.26 -7.06
C ASP A 275 -1.78 -40.49 -7.10
N LEU A 276 -1.83 -39.19 -6.79
CA LEU A 276 -0.64 -38.34 -6.69
C LEU A 276 0.32 -38.80 -5.59
N ALA A 277 -0.17 -39.17 -4.41
CA ALA A 277 0.66 -39.67 -3.31
C ALA A 277 1.40 -40.98 -3.69
N ARG A 278 0.74 -41.86 -4.46
CA ARG A 278 1.31 -43.10 -4.97
C ARG A 278 2.35 -42.86 -6.05
N GLU A 279 2.08 -41.96 -7.00
CA GLU A 279 3.02 -41.56 -8.05
C GLU A 279 4.32 -40.98 -7.46
N LEU A 280 4.19 -40.19 -6.39
CA LEU A 280 5.32 -39.53 -5.72
C LEU A 280 6.02 -40.42 -4.67
N LEU A 281 5.55 -41.65 -4.45
CA LEU A 281 6.06 -42.58 -3.43
C LEU A 281 6.06 -42.00 -1.99
N ALA A 282 5.07 -41.16 -1.67
CA ALA A 282 4.95 -40.45 -0.39
C ALA A 282 4.26 -41.31 0.69
N ALA A 283 4.97 -42.27 1.28
CA ALA A 283 4.41 -43.27 2.21
C ALA A 283 3.70 -42.68 3.44
N GLU A 284 4.24 -41.61 4.03
CA GLU A 284 3.62 -40.94 5.18
C GLU A 284 2.30 -40.27 4.82
N VAL A 285 2.24 -39.67 3.62
CA VAL A 285 1.03 -39.04 3.10
C VAL A 285 -0.02 -40.08 2.74
N VAL A 286 0.36 -41.20 2.13
CA VAL A 286 -0.56 -42.33 1.90
C VAL A 286 -1.19 -42.77 3.21
N SER A 287 -0.39 -42.90 4.27
CA SER A 287 -0.89 -43.26 5.60
C SER A 287 -1.85 -42.19 6.15
N ALA A 288 -1.55 -40.91 5.96
CA ALA A 288 -2.44 -39.81 6.35
C ALA A 288 -3.77 -39.80 5.60
N LEU A 289 -3.82 -40.27 4.35
CA LEU A 289 -5.05 -40.35 3.57
C LEU A 289 -5.96 -41.54 3.97
N PHE A 290 -5.45 -42.49 4.76
CA PHE A 290 -6.17 -43.70 5.21
C PHE A 290 -6.42 -43.77 6.73
N ALA A 291 -5.90 -42.81 7.50
CA ALA A 291 -6.03 -42.75 8.95
C ALA A 291 -7.26 -41.93 9.38
#